data_AF-A0A453N8R1-F1
#
_entry.id   AF-A0A453N8R1-F1
#
_cell.length_a   1.000
_cell.length_b   1.000
_cell.length_c   1.000
_cell.angle_alpha   90.00
_cell.angle_beta   90.00
_cell.angle_gamma   90.00
#
_symmetry.space_group_name_H-M   'P 1'
#
loop_
_entity.id
_entity.type
_entity.pdbx_description
1 polymer ?
#
loop_
_entity_poly.entity_id
_entity_poly.type
_entity_poly.pdbx_seq_one_letter_code
_entity_poly.pdbx_strand_id
1 'polypeptide(L)'
;MMMQEGKERCEYQRCHLGSNFVPELLGHFLATENFYFTSKFFGLDRSSSLSDFVVAGEQLCNKDLSTLRQTYLNHSDEDFSRYCFSSAYIVALLHDNLGVPLDDKRIEYSNQVGDTHIEWALGAFIANTKHRILGASGAAATRAPKHRPVLAVLGAFLACGVFLGLRWRKPKTKIIYDLEKGRYIMTRIS
;
A
#
# COMPACT_ATOMS: atom_id res chain seq x y z
N MET A 1 21.77 17.37 6.08
CA MET A 1 20.34 17.17 5.75
C MET A 1 20.27 16.60 4.34
N MET A 2 20.05 15.28 4.18
CA MET A 2 20.20 14.57 2.89
C MET A 2 19.30 15.11 1.76
N MET A 3 18.16 15.72 2.07
CA MET A 3 17.20 16.17 1.05
C MET A 3 17.56 17.50 0.35
N GLN A 4 18.58 18.20 0.85
CA GLN A 4 19.05 19.47 0.27
C GLN A 4 20.24 19.27 -0.69
N GLU A 5 20.78 18.06 -0.79
CA GLU A 5 21.91 17.76 -1.67
C GLU A 5 21.50 17.91 -3.14
N GLY A 6 22.25 18.67 -3.93
CA GLY A 6 21.97 18.89 -5.36
C GLY A 6 21.03 20.06 -5.65
N LYS A 7 20.56 20.81 -4.64
CA LYS A 7 19.69 21.98 -4.86
C LYS A 7 20.36 23.08 -5.70
N GLU A 8 21.68 23.18 -5.63
CA GLU A 8 22.50 24.07 -6.43
C GLU A 8 22.47 23.78 -7.94
N ARG A 9 22.00 22.59 -8.34
CA ARG A 9 21.84 22.18 -9.75
C ARG A 9 20.41 22.32 -10.27
N CYS A 10 19.57 23.07 -9.58
CA CYS A 10 18.19 23.28 -9.99
C CYS A 10 18.11 24.10 -11.28
N GLU A 11 17.56 23.52 -12.35
CA GLU A 11 17.34 24.20 -13.64
C GLU A 11 15.99 24.95 -13.70
N TYR A 12 15.15 24.80 -12.68
CA TYR A 12 13.83 25.41 -12.57
C TYR A 12 13.83 26.61 -11.63
N GLN A 13 12.77 27.44 -11.68
CA GLN A 13 12.64 28.60 -10.80
C GLN A 13 12.63 28.21 -9.30
N ARG A 14 12.10 27.02 -8.96
CA ARG A 14 12.12 26.44 -7.61
C ARG A 14 12.29 24.93 -7.68
N CYS A 15 13.26 24.41 -6.93
CA CYS A 15 13.38 22.99 -6.63
C CYS A 15 13.26 22.79 -5.12
N HIS A 16 12.37 21.87 -4.76
CA HIS A 16 12.01 21.58 -3.38
C HIS A 16 12.67 20.30 -2.88
N LEU A 17 13.12 19.41 -3.78
CA LEU A 17 13.74 18.13 -3.45
C LEU A 17 15.00 17.90 -4.32
N GLY A 18 16.17 18.24 -3.77
CA GLY A 18 17.42 18.28 -4.54
C GLY A 18 17.28 19.17 -5.79
N SER A 19 17.64 18.62 -6.95
CA SER A 19 17.52 19.31 -8.25
C SER A 19 16.15 19.12 -8.95
N ASN A 20 15.17 18.49 -8.29
CA ASN A 20 13.88 18.17 -8.92
C ASN A 20 12.87 19.31 -8.75
N PHE A 21 12.17 19.62 -9.85
CA PHE A 21 11.02 20.50 -9.83
C PHE A 21 9.86 19.85 -9.06
N VAL A 22 9.27 20.62 -8.15
CA VAL A 22 7.99 20.28 -7.52
C VAL A 22 7.11 21.51 -7.60
N PRO A 23 5.90 21.42 -8.17
CA PRO A 23 4.98 22.55 -8.16
C PRO A 23 4.49 22.85 -6.75
N GLU A 24 3.96 24.06 -6.54
CA GLU A 24 3.28 24.39 -5.30
C GLU A 24 2.13 23.41 -5.07
N LEU A 25 2.10 22.82 -3.87
CA LEU A 25 1.05 21.88 -3.50
C LEU A 25 -0.26 22.66 -3.36
N LEU A 26 -1.29 22.26 -4.11
CA LEU A 26 -2.62 22.88 -4.07
C LEU A 26 -3.69 21.83 -3.78
N GLY A 27 -4.67 22.17 -2.95
CA GLY A 27 -5.78 21.30 -2.58
C GLY A 27 -5.51 20.41 -1.35
N HIS A 28 -6.39 19.42 -1.18
CA HIS A 28 -6.35 18.46 -0.08
C HIS A 28 -5.56 17.22 -0.46
N PHE A 29 -4.74 16.72 0.47
CA PHE A 29 -3.88 15.57 0.28
C PHE A 29 -4.24 14.48 1.29
N LEU A 30 -4.13 13.23 0.85
CA LEU A 30 -4.24 12.06 1.71
C LEU A 30 -2.85 11.44 1.83
N ALA A 31 -2.26 11.50 3.01
CA ALA A 31 -1.00 10.88 3.34
C ALA A 31 -1.22 9.46 3.86
N THR A 32 -0.74 8.48 3.10
CA THR A 32 -0.92 7.04 3.36
C THR A 32 0.38 6.42 3.91
N GLU A 33 0.33 5.12 4.18
CA GLU A 33 1.45 4.28 4.59
C GLU A 33 2.19 4.82 5.82
N ASN A 34 3.50 5.02 5.74
CA ASN A 34 4.33 5.43 6.87
C ASN A 34 3.90 6.77 7.47
N PHE A 35 3.29 7.68 6.70
CA PHE A 35 2.70 8.90 7.26
C PHE A 35 1.54 8.56 8.20
N TYR A 36 0.63 7.69 7.76
CA TYR A 36 -0.50 7.22 8.56
C TYR A 36 -0.04 6.42 9.78
N PHE A 37 0.87 5.45 9.62
CA PHE A 37 1.35 4.64 10.74
C PHE A 37 2.10 5.46 11.79
N THR A 38 2.86 6.48 11.35
CA THR A 38 3.52 7.42 12.29
C THR A 38 2.48 8.27 13.03
N SER A 39 1.51 8.85 12.32
CA SER A 39 0.38 9.57 12.93
C SER A 39 -0.33 8.72 13.98
N LYS A 40 -0.63 7.46 13.62
CA LYS A 40 -1.33 6.51 14.47
C LYS A 40 -0.51 6.13 15.72
N PHE A 41 0.81 5.95 15.58
CA PHE A 41 1.68 5.66 16.71
C PHE A 41 1.63 6.77 17.77
N PHE A 42 1.65 8.03 17.33
CA PHE A 42 1.55 9.18 18.22
C PHE A 42 0.13 9.46 18.74
N GLY A 43 -0.87 8.70 18.29
CA GLY A 43 -2.27 8.93 18.67
C GLY A 43 -2.82 10.26 18.12
N LEU A 44 -2.27 10.74 17.00
CA LEU A 44 -2.72 11.96 16.35
C LEU A 44 -4.02 11.75 15.58
N ASP A 45 -4.88 12.77 15.58
CA ASP A 45 -6.11 12.80 14.78
C ASP A 45 -5.80 12.80 13.29
N ARG A 46 -6.76 12.33 12.48
CA ARG A 46 -6.65 12.27 11.01
C ARG A 46 -6.30 13.62 10.35
N SER A 47 -6.70 14.73 10.96
CA SER A 47 -6.46 16.10 10.45
C SER A 47 -5.48 16.90 11.32
N SER A 48 -4.60 16.20 12.04
CA SER A 48 -3.53 16.84 12.81
C SER A 48 -2.60 17.61 11.89
N SER A 49 -2.08 18.71 12.40
CA SER A 49 -1.15 19.60 11.71
C SER A 49 0.30 19.07 11.79
N LEU A 50 1.22 19.66 11.02
CA LEU A 50 2.64 19.34 11.14
C LEU A 50 3.21 19.80 12.50
N SER A 51 2.65 20.86 13.09
CA SER A 51 2.96 21.30 14.45
C SER A 51 2.76 20.18 15.47
N ASP A 52 1.72 19.36 15.30
CA ASP A 52 1.44 18.23 16.19
C ASP A 52 2.51 17.13 16.07
N PHE A 53 3.04 16.88 14.86
CA PHE A 53 4.17 15.97 14.66
C PHE A 53 5.46 16.50 15.30
N VAL A 54 5.70 17.81 15.26
CA VAL A 54 6.86 18.42 15.95
C VAL A 54 6.77 18.15 17.45
N VAL A 55 5.64 18.49 18.07
CA VAL A 55 5.44 18.32 19.51
C VAL A 55 5.54 16.85 19.91
N ALA A 56 4.84 15.96 19.20
CA ALA A 56 4.85 14.53 19.51
C ALA A 56 6.24 13.89 19.29
N GLY A 57 6.93 14.30 18.22
CA GLY A 57 8.29 13.88 17.91
C GLY A 57 9.28 14.30 18.99
N GLU A 58 9.30 15.58 19.37
CA GLU A 58 10.16 16.08 20.45
C GLU A 58 9.91 15.37 21.77
N GLN A 59 8.64 15.13 22.13
CA GLN A 59 8.29 14.41 23.35
C GLN A 59 8.82 12.96 23.36
N LEU A 60 8.82 12.28 22.21
CA LEU A 60 9.36 10.92 22.10
C LEU A 60 10.89 10.93 22.07
N CYS A 61 11.49 11.77 21.21
CA CYS A 61 12.93 11.82 20.98
C CYS A 61 13.72 12.27 22.22
N ASN A 62 13.11 13.07 23.11
CA ASN A 62 13.77 13.58 24.32
C ASN A 62 13.59 12.67 25.56
N LYS A 63 12.89 11.54 25.44
CA LYS A 63 12.68 10.60 26.56
C LYS A 63 13.77 9.54 26.59
N ASP A 64 14.16 9.16 27.82
CA ASP A 64 15.02 8.00 28.04
C ASP A 64 14.34 6.71 27.63
N LEU A 65 15.12 5.78 27.06
CA LEU A 65 14.65 4.46 26.64
C LEU A 65 13.97 3.68 27.78
N SER A 66 14.43 3.82 29.02
CA SER A 66 13.80 3.19 30.20
C SER A 66 12.34 3.63 30.37
N THR A 67 12.08 4.94 30.24
CA THR A 67 10.74 5.52 30.33
C THR A 67 9.86 5.09 29.16
N LEU A 68 10.43 5.05 27.95
CA LEU A 68 9.71 4.62 26.75
C LEU A 68 9.28 3.15 26.82
N ARG A 69 10.17 2.25 27.26
CA ARG A 69 9.85 0.82 27.44
C ARG A 69 8.72 0.61 28.44
N GLN A 70 8.64 1.42 29.49
CA GLN A 70 7.55 1.34 30.47
C GLN A 70 6.23 1.89 29.90
N THR A 71 6.29 2.91 29.04
CA THR A 71 5.11 3.56 28.46
C THR A 71 4.53 2.76 27.28
N TYR A 72 5.40 2.19 26.44
CA TYR A 72 5.04 1.52 25.19
C TYR A 72 5.45 0.04 25.23
N LEU A 73 4.71 -0.76 26.01
CA LEU A 73 5.03 -2.16 26.31
C LEU A 73 5.17 -3.09 25.07
N ASN A 74 4.57 -2.72 23.94
CA ASN A 74 4.56 -3.52 22.70
C ASN A 74 5.53 -3.02 21.64
N HIS A 75 6.44 -2.09 21.98
CA HIS A 75 7.38 -1.50 21.04
C HIS A 75 8.83 -1.70 21.50
N SER A 76 9.71 -1.89 20.53
CA SER A 76 11.16 -2.02 20.72
C SER A 76 11.87 -0.66 20.70
N ASP A 77 13.12 -0.64 21.14
CA ASP A 77 13.96 0.57 21.05
C ASP A 77 14.17 1.03 19.59
N GLU A 78 14.20 0.07 18.67
CA GLU A 78 14.27 0.35 17.24
C GLU A 78 12.99 1.06 16.76
N ASP A 79 11.82 0.67 17.27
CA ASP A 79 10.57 1.34 16.95
C ASP A 79 10.59 2.80 17.45
N PHE A 80 11.11 3.07 18.65
CA PHE A 80 11.23 4.44 19.17
C PHE A 80 12.15 5.29 18.30
N SER A 81 13.30 4.74 17.91
CA SER A 81 14.26 5.39 17.01
C SER A 81 13.61 5.66 15.64
N ARG A 82 12.86 4.69 15.12
CA ARG A 82 12.13 4.80 13.87
C ARG A 82 11.05 5.89 13.93
N TYR A 83 10.21 5.93 14.97
CA TYR A 83 9.16 6.93 15.08
C TYR A 83 9.70 8.33 15.37
N CYS A 84 10.78 8.44 16.16
CA CYS A 84 11.51 9.68 16.34
C CYS A 84 12.01 10.21 14.98
N PHE A 85 12.73 9.38 14.21
CA PHE A 85 13.16 9.74 12.87
C PHE A 85 12.00 10.06 11.93
N SER A 86 10.95 9.24 11.91
CA SER A 86 9.78 9.44 11.04
C SER A 86 9.09 10.76 11.33
N SER A 87 8.92 11.16 12.59
CA SER A 87 8.32 12.45 12.94
C SER A 87 9.13 13.63 12.38
N ALA A 88 10.45 13.62 12.58
CA ALA A 88 11.34 14.65 12.05
C ALA A 88 11.38 14.64 10.51
N TYR A 89 11.39 13.44 9.89
CA TYR A 89 11.39 13.28 8.44
C TYR A 89 10.11 13.83 7.81
N ILE A 90 8.94 13.56 8.40
CA ILE A 90 7.65 14.05 7.91
C ILE A 90 7.64 15.58 7.89
N VAL A 91 8.06 16.22 8.98
CA VAL A 91 8.14 17.68 9.07
C VAL A 91 9.16 18.23 8.07
N ALA A 92 10.37 17.67 8.02
CA ALA A 92 11.39 18.11 7.08
C ALA A 92 10.94 18.00 5.62
N LEU A 93 10.28 16.91 5.26
CA LEU A 93 9.79 16.71 3.90
C LEU A 93 8.65 17.68 3.56
N LEU A 94 7.62 17.75 4.39
CA LEU A 94 6.40 18.49 4.07
C LEU A 94 6.55 19.99 4.30
N HIS A 95 7.12 20.40 5.44
CA HIS A 95 7.30 21.80 5.77
C HIS A 95 8.52 22.39 5.07
N ASP A 96 9.72 21.90 5.41
CA ASP A 96 10.96 22.57 5.00
C ASP A 96 11.22 22.45 3.50
N ASN A 97 10.85 21.31 2.90
CA ASN A 97 11.09 21.04 1.48
C ASN A 97 9.88 21.42 0.64
N LEU A 98 8.69 20.88 0.93
CA LEU A 98 7.49 21.08 0.09
C LEU A 98 6.66 22.33 0.43
N GLY A 99 7.05 23.11 1.46
CA GLY A 99 6.45 24.41 1.77
C GLY A 99 5.05 24.33 2.36
N VAL A 100 4.65 23.21 2.96
CA VAL A 100 3.39 23.09 3.70
C VAL A 100 3.52 23.88 5.00
N PRO A 101 2.63 24.86 5.30
CA PRO A 101 2.66 25.56 6.58
C PRO A 101 2.45 24.61 7.76
N LEU A 102 3.07 24.89 8.91
CA LEU A 102 3.03 23.98 10.06
C LEU A 102 1.61 23.72 10.58
N ASP A 103 0.78 24.77 10.62
CA ASP A 103 -0.60 24.71 11.14
C ASP A 103 -1.64 24.37 10.06
N ASP A 104 -1.20 24.01 8.85
CA ASP A 104 -2.09 23.66 7.75
C ASP A 104 -2.75 22.29 7.99
N LYS A 105 -4.06 22.22 7.73
CA LYS A 105 -4.88 21.01 7.91
C LYS A 105 -5.33 20.39 6.59
N ARG A 106 -4.73 20.76 5.47
CA ARG A 106 -5.06 20.20 4.15
C ARG A 106 -4.57 18.76 3.94
N ILE A 107 -3.69 18.27 4.80
CA ILE A 107 -3.17 16.90 4.75
C ILE A 107 -3.95 16.05 5.75
N GLU A 108 -4.58 14.99 5.26
CA GLU A 108 -5.20 13.97 6.10
C GLU A 108 -4.32 12.72 6.16
N TYR A 109 -4.23 12.10 7.32
CA TYR A 109 -3.43 10.88 7.55
C TYR A 109 -4.35 9.67 7.63
N SER A 110 -4.42 8.88 6.55
CA SER A 110 -5.25 7.67 6.51
C SER A 110 -4.83 6.71 5.41
N ASN A 111 -4.99 5.41 5.66
CA ASN A 111 -4.89 4.38 4.62
C ASN A 111 -6.23 4.01 4.01
N GLN A 112 -7.33 4.70 4.34
CA GLN A 112 -8.66 4.33 3.86
C GLN A 112 -9.53 5.52 3.49
N VAL A 113 -10.38 5.31 2.50
CA VAL A 113 -11.46 6.22 2.12
C VAL A 113 -12.76 5.43 2.17
N GLY A 114 -13.65 5.82 3.09
CA GLY A 114 -14.77 4.97 3.50
C GLY A 114 -14.26 3.62 4.00
N ASP A 115 -14.83 2.54 3.47
CA ASP A 115 -14.45 1.16 3.82
C ASP A 115 -13.35 0.58 2.91
N THR A 116 -12.74 1.40 2.04
CA THR A 116 -11.75 0.95 1.06
C THR A 116 -10.34 1.32 1.48
N HIS A 117 -9.48 0.32 1.65
CA HIS A 117 -8.05 0.53 1.86
C HIS A 117 -7.39 1.02 0.56
N ILE A 118 -6.62 2.09 0.65
CA ILE A 118 -5.96 2.76 -0.48
C ILE A 118 -4.52 2.31 -0.54
N GLU A 119 -4.18 1.65 -1.65
CA GLU A 119 -2.80 1.27 -1.98
C GLU A 119 -2.56 1.45 -3.48
N TRP A 120 -1.29 1.63 -3.85
CA TRP A 120 -0.88 1.67 -5.25
C TRP A 120 -1.27 0.39 -6.00
N ALA A 121 -1.30 -0.76 -5.31
CA ALA A 121 -1.67 -2.04 -5.88
C ALA A 121 -3.14 -2.08 -6.34
N LEU A 122 -4.05 -1.44 -5.58
CA LEU A 122 -5.45 -1.29 -5.97
C LEU A 122 -5.58 -0.45 -7.26
N GLY A 123 -4.86 0.67 -7.32
CA GLY A 123 -4.81 1.50 -8.52
C GLY A 123 -4.29 0.75 -9.75
N ALA A 124 -3.21 -0.03 -9.58
CA ALA A 124 -2.65 -0.87 -10.63
C ALA A 124 -3.65 -1.94 -11.11
N PHE A 125 -4.37 -2.58 -10.17
CA PHE A 125 -5.42 -3.55 -10.52
C PHE A 125 -6.54 -2.92 -11.34
N ILE A 126 -7.02 -1.73 -10.95
CA ILE A 126 -8.07 -1.01 -11.67
C ILE A 126 -7.60 -0.64 -13.07
N ALA A 127 -6.39 -0.09 -13.19
CA ALA A 127 -5.80 0.29 -14.48
C ALA A 127 -5.68 -0.91 -15.43
N ASN A 128 -5.23 -2.06 -14.92
CA ASN A 128 -5.07 -3.28 -15.72
C ASN A 128 -6.42 -3.93 -16.09
N THR A 129 -7.40 -3.88 -15.19
CA THR A 129 -8.73 -4.46 -15.44
C THR A 129 -9.55 -3.63 -16.42
N LYS A 130 -9.42 -2.30 -16.41
CA LYS A 130 -10.10 -1.39 -17.36
C LYS A 130 -9.81 -1.76 -18.82
N HIS A 131 -8.58 -2.15 -19.13
CA HIS A 131 -8.18 -2.58 -20.47
C HIS A 131 -8.85 -3.90 -20.91
N ARG A 132 -9.16 -4.79 -19.97
CA ARG A 132 -9.80 -6.09 -20.27
C ARG A 132 -11.30 -5.99 -20.46
N ILE A 133 -11.97 -5.14 -19.68
CA ILE A 133 -13.43 -4.94 -19.80
C ILE A 133 -13.77 -4.28 -21.13
N LEU A 134 -13.02 -3.25 -21.56
CA LEU A 134 -13.23 -2.59 -22.84
C LEU A 134 -12.91 -3.50 -24.05
N GLY A 135 -11.94 -4.42 -23.92
CA GLY A 135 -11.61 -5.39 -24.97
C GLY A 135 -12.61 -6.56 -25.07
N ALA A 136 -13.24 -6.96 -23.97
CA ALA A 136 -14.22 -8.05 -23.95
C ALA A 136 -15.57 -7.65 -24.58
N SER A 137 -15.95 -6.37 -24.53
CA SER A 137 -17.16 -5.87 -25.20
C SER A 137 -17.07 -5.85 -26.73
N GLY A 138 -15.88 -6.03 -27.31
CA GLY A 138 -15.67 -6.11 -28.77
C GLY A 138 -15.65 -7.54 -29.34
N ALA A 139 -15.61 -8.57 -28.50
CA ALA A 139 -15.66 -9.96 -28.95
C ALA A 139 -17.12 -10.41 -29.04
N ALA A 140 -17.63 -10.37 -30.28
CA ALA A 140 -18.98 -10.75 -30.68
C ALA A 140 -19.55 -11.96 -29.90
N ALA A 141 -20.77 -11.78 -29.40
CA ALA A 141 -21.64 -12.87 -28.99
C ALA A 141 -21.87 -13.81 -30.19
N THR A 142 -21.05 -14.85 -30.30
CA THR A 142 -21.28 -15.93 -31.25
C THR A 142 -22.47 -16.75 -30.76
N ARG A 143 -23.57 -16.60 -31.49
CA ARG A 143 -24.83 -17.31 -31.30
C ARG A 143 -24.57 -18.82 -31.41
N ALA A 144 -24.61 -19.53 -30.28
CA ALA A 144 -24.46 -20.98 -30.26
C ALA A 144 -25.66 -21.67 -30.96
N PRO A 145 -25.44 -22.77 -31.71
CA PRO A 145 -26.52 -23.51 -32.35
C PRO A 145 -27.38 -24.22 -31.29
N LYS A 146 -28.69 -24.20 -31.51
CA LYS A 146 -29.73 -24.77 -30.63
C LYS A 146 -29.64 -26.30 -30.65
N HIS A 147 -28.80 -26.88 -29.78
CA HIS A 147 -28.63 -28.33 -29.64
C HIS A 147 -29.60 -28.95 -28.63
N ARG A 148 -30.24 -30.05 -29.08
CA ARG A 148 -31.17 -30.95 -28.39
C ARG A 148 -30.78 -31.22 -26.92
N PRO A 149 -31.73 -31.15 -25.96
CA PRO A 149 -31.45 -31.22 -24.51
C PRO A 149 -30.98 -32.61 -24.03
N VAL A 150 -31.09 -33.66 -24.84
CA VAL A 150 -30.79 -35.04 -24.42
C VAL A 150 -29.29 -35.32 -24.34
N LEU A 151 -28.48 -34.75 -25.24
CA LEU A 151 -27.01 -34.93 -25.23
C LEU A 151 -26.33 -34.14 -24.11
N ALA A 152 -26.89 -32.97 -23.74
CA ALA A 152 -26.37 -32.14 -22.65
C ALA A 152 -26.53 -32.83 -21.29
N VAL A 153 -27.64 -33.53 -21.06
CA VAL A 153 -27.90 -34.25 -19.82
C VAL A 153 -26.94 -35.43 -19.65
N LEU A 154 -26.74 -36.24 -20.70
CA LEU A 154 -25.78 -37.35 -20.67
C LEU A 154 -24.33 -36.86 -20.49
N GLY A 155 -23.96 -35.76 -21.16
CA GLY A 155 -22.66 -35.12 -20.96
C GLY A 155 -22.46 -34.59 -19.53
N ALA A 156 -23.50 -34.01 -18.93
CA ALA A 156 -23.44 -33.50 -17.56
C ALA A 156 -23.26 -34.62 -16.52
N PHE A 157 -23.92 -35.77 -16.68
CA PHE A 157 -23.75 -36.89 -15.75
C PHE A 157 -22.35 -37.53 -15.85
N LEU A 158 -21.83 -37.71 -17.06
CA LEU A 158 -20.47 -38.21 -17.26
C LEU A 158 -19.42 -37.23 -16.73
N ALA A 159 -19.59 -35.94 -17.01
CA ALA A 159 -18.72 -34.89 -16.49
C ALA A 159 -18.77 -34.84 -14.96
N CYS A 160 -19.96 -34.93 -14.34
CA CYS A 160 -20.11 -34.90 -12.89
C CYS A 160 -19.49 -36.14 -12.22
N GLY A 161 -19.65 -37.33 -12.80
CA GLY A 161 -18.99 -38.56 -12.33
C GLY A 161 -17.46 -38.45 -12.37
N VAL A 162 -16.90 -37.94 -13.48
CA VAL A 162 -15.46 -37.69 -13.61
C VAL A 162 -15.00 -36.60 -12.63
N PHE A 163 -15.77 -35.53 -12.44
CA PHE A 163 -15.45 -34.43 -11.53
C PHE A 163 -15.45 -34.87 -10.06
N LEU A 164 -16.41 -35.71 -9.67
CA LEU A 164 -16.48 -36.30 -8.33
C LEU A 164 -15.34 -37.30 -8.09
N GLY A 165 -15.00 -38.13 -9.09
CA GLY A 165 -13.83 -39.02 -9.02
C GLY A 165 -12.49 -38.27 -8.93
N LEU A 166 -12.34 -37.17 -9.67
CA LEU A 166 -11.17 -36.28 -9.60
C LEU A 166 -11.09 -35.55 -8.25
N ARG A 167 -12.23 -35.15 -7.67
CA ARG A 167 -12.30 -34.58 -6.32
C ARG A 167 -11.86 -35.57 -5.26
N TRP A 168 -12.20 -36.86 -5.39
CA TRP A 168 -11.78 -37.90 -4.45
C TRP A 168 -10.27 -38.21 -4.52
N ARG A 169 -9.61 -37.88 -5.64
CA ARG A 169 -8.17 -38.11 -5.86
C ARG A 169 -7.27 -36.90 -5.58
N LYS A 170 -7.76 -35.79 -5.06
CA LYS A 170 -6.94 -34.58 -4.81
C LYS A 170 -5.79 -34.92 -3.84
N PRO A 171 -4.52 -34.97 -4.29
CA PRO A 171 -3.38 -35.17 -3.41
C PRO A 171 -3.15 -33.89 -2.62
N LYS A 172 -2.71 -33.99 -1.37
CA LYS A 172 -2.26 -32.83 -0.59
C LYS A 172 -0.91 -32.38 -1.16
N THR A 173 -0.92 -31.35 -2.00
CA THR A 173 0.32 -30.78 -2.56
C THR A 173 0.77 -29.59 -1.74
N LYS A 174 2.07 -29.50 -1.42
CA LYS A 174 2.68 -28.33 -0.79
C LYS A 174 3.43 -27.55 -1.85
N ILE A 175 3.26 -26.22 -1.86
CA ILE A 175 4.02 -25.32 -2.73
C ILE A 175 5.15 -24.76 -1.89
N ILE A 176 6.39 -24.97 -2.34
CA ILE A 176 7.59 -24.41 -1.72
C ILE A 176 8.23 -23.47 -2.74
N TYR A 177 8.54 -22.24 -2.29
CA TYR A 177 9.23 -21.25 -3.12
C TYR A 177 10.74 -21.42 -2.92
N ASP A 178 11.44 -21.76 -4.00
CA ASP A 178 12.90 -21.90 -4.01
C ASP A 178 13.51 -20.52 -4.31
N LEU A 179 14.06 -19.89 -3.27
CA LEU A 179 14.65 -18.55 -3.32
C LEU A 179 15.91 -18.48 -4.20
N GLU A 180 16.67 -19.57 -4.32
CA GLU A 180 17.88 -19.59 -5.15
C GLU A 180 17.56 -19.69 -6.65
N LYS A 181 16.48 -20.40 -7.00
CA LYS A 181 16.09 -20.67 -8.39
C LYS A 181 14.93 -19.83 -8.90
N GLY A 182 14.35 -18.96 -8.04
CA GLY A 182 13.27 -18.05 -8.41
C GLY A 182 12.01 -18.75 -8.96
N ARG A 183 11.74 -19.98 -8.53
CA ARG A 183 10.64 -20.79 -9.07
C ARG A 183 9.87 -21.55 -7.99
N TYR A 184 8.60 -21.81 -8.27
CA TYR A 184 7.74 -22.62 -7.40
C TYR A 184 7.98 -24.11 -7.65
N ILE A 185 8.28 -24.87 -6.59
CA ILE A 185 8.39 -26.33 -6.63
C ILE A 185 7.13 -26.91 -6.00
N MET A 186 6.48 -27.82 -6.73
CA MET A 186 5.25 -28.46 -6.31
C MET A 186 5.57 -29.88 -5.84
N THR A 187 5.58 -30.12 -4.53
CA THR A 187 5.88 -31.44 -3.93
C THR A 187 4.61 -32.13 -3.44
N ARG A 188 4.44 -33.40 -3.81
CA ARG A 188 3.32 -34.24 -3.38
C ARG A 188 3.62 -34.80 -2.00
N ILE A 189 2.75 -34.54 -1.02
CA ILE A 189 2.84 -35.17 0.30
C ILE A 189 2.21 -36.56 0.16
N SER A 190 2.97 -37.61 0.47
CA SER A 190 2.46 -38.99 0.54
C SER A 190 1.62 -39.21 1.78
#